data_AF-A0A5D2R095-F1
#
_entry.id   AF-A0A5D2R095-F1
#
_cell.length_a   1.000
_cell.length_b   1.000
_cell.length_c   1.000
_cell.angle_alpha   90.00
_cell.angle_beta   90.00
_cell.angle_gamma   90.00
#
_symmetry.space_group_name_H-M   'P 1'
#
loop_
_entity.id
_entity.type
_entity.pdbx_description
1 polymer ?
#
loop_
_entity_poly.entity_id
_entity_poly.type
_entity_poly.pdbx_seq_one_letter_code
_entity_poly.pdbx_strand_id
1 'polypeptide(L)'
;MDLKGHASNNVLDGLNMFDGTDAHYFHSGSKGHHWMWDSRLFNYGSWEVLRFLLSNARWWLEEYKFDGFRFDGVTSMMYTHHGLQVAFTGNYNEYFGYATDVDAVVYLMLVNDMIHGLYPEAVTIGEDVSGMPTFCLPVQDGGVGFDYRLHMAVADKWIELLKKRDEDWKMGDIVYTLVNRRWLEKCVVYAESHDQALVGDKTIAFWLMDKDMYDFMSLDRPSTPLIDRGIALHKMIRLITMGLGGEGYLNFMGNEFGHPEWIDFPRGEQHLPSGKVIPGNNFSYDKCRRRFDLGDANYLRYKGMQQFDQAMQHVEAKYGFMTSEHQYISRKDKGERVIVFERGNLVFVFNFHWHESYCGYRVGCSKPGKYKIVLDSDDLLFGGFNRLNHDVEFFSTEGWYDNRPRSLLVYAPNRTAVVYALVEDEPKATGNLQLTQNVKNC
;
A
#
# COMPACT_ATOMS: atom_id res chain seq x y z
N MET A 1 -1.56 9.24 -13.45
CA MET A 1 -2.84 9.32 -14.19
C MET A 1 -3.39 7.91 -14.37
N ASP A 2 -4.72 7.74 -14.39
CA ASP A 2 -5.37 6.43 -14.52
C ASP A 2 -5.75 6.14 -15.98
N LEU A 3 -5.30 5.01 -16.53
CA LEU A 3 -5.67 4.51 -17.86
C LEU A 3 -6.56 3.27 -17.72
N LYS A 4 -7.71 3.24 -18.39
CA LYS A 4 -8.73 2.20 -18.19
C LYS A 4 -8.83 1.24 -19.36
N GLY A 5 -9.09 -0.03 -19.06
CA GLY A 5 -9.37 -1.09 -20.06
C GLY A 5 -10.79 -1.07 -20.67
N HIS A 6 -11.64 -0.11 -20.31
CA HIS A 6 -13.02 0.01 -20.78
C HIS A 6 -13.41 1.49 -20.97
N ALA A 7 -14.52 1.72 -21.68
CA ALA A 7 -15.13 3.04 -21.86
C ALA A 7 -16.59 3.04 -21.39
N SER A 8 -17.11 4.22 -21.04
CA SER A 8 -18.54 4.41 -20.74
C SER A 8 -19.41 3.93 -21.92
N ASN A 9 -20.59 3.41 -21.59
CA ASN A 9 -21.62 3.05 -22.57
C ASN A 9 -22.43 4.27 -23.08
N ASN A 10 -22.12 5.49 -22.63
CA ASN A 10 -22.82 6.68 -23.08
C ASN A 10 -22.56 6.98 -24.56
N VAL A 11 -23.63 7.26 -25.30
CA VAL A 11 -23.60 7.58 -26.74
C VAL A 11 -23.47 9.08 -27.02
N LEU A 12 -24.10 9.93 -26.22
CA LEU A 12 -24.19 11.38 -26.51
C LEU A 12 -22.92 12.15 -26.17
N ASP A 13 -22.19 11.71 -25.14
CA ASP A 13 -21.01 12.37 -24.58
C ASP A 13 -19.80 11.43 -24.48
N GLY A 14 -19.88 10.25 -25.11
CA GLY A 14 -18.86 9.20 -25.03
C GLY A 14 -18.38 8.70 -26.39
N LEU A 15 -17.48 7.71 -26.34
CA LEU A 15 -16.93 7.05 -27.53
C LEU A 15 -17.88 5.97 -28.09
N ASN A 16 -18.94 5.63 -27.36
CA ASN A 16 -19.87 4.58 -27.76
C ASN A 16 -20.67 5.00 -29.01
N MET A 17 -20.87 4.06 -29.95
CA MET A 17 -21.61 4.29 -31.19
C MET A 17 -21.08 5.46 -32.03
N PHE A 18 -19.77 5.70 -32.00
CA PHE A 18 -19.13 6.87 -32.63
C PHE A 18 -19.47 7.02 -34.12
N ASP A 19 -19.52 5.91 -34.87
CA ASP A 19 -19.90 5.87 -36.29
C ASP A 19 -21.33 5.32 -36.51
N GLY A 20 -22.14 5.25 -35.45
CA GLY A 20 -23.46 4.65 -35.46
C GLY A 20 -23.47 3.12 -35.38
N THR A 21 -22.32 2.45 -35.27
CA THR A 21 -22.22 1.00 -35.07
C THR A 21 -21.83 0.64 -33.63
N ASP A 22 -22.17 -0.57 -33.19
CA ASP A 22 -21.66 -1.11 -31.94
C ASP A 22 -20.20 -1.59 -32.07
N ALA A 23 -19.61 -1.56 -33.27
CA ALA A 23 -18.22 -1.92 -33.51
C ALA A 23 -17.36 -0.63 -33.54
N HIS A 24 -16.34 -0.56 -34.41
CA HIS A 24 -15.34 0.52 -34.46
C HIS A 24 -14.28 0.44 -33.35
N TYR A 25 -14.39 1.23 -32.28
CA TYR A 25 -13.40 1.23 -31.19
C TYR A 25 -13.50 -0.01 -30.29
N PHE A 26 -14.65 -0.67 -30.33
CA PHE A 26 -15.02 -1.75 -29.43
C PHE A 26 -15.27 -3.05 -30.21
N HIS A 27 -15.24 -4.17 -29.51
CA HIS A 27 -15.81 -5.40 -30.06
C HIS A 27 -17.32 -5.25 -30.22
N SER A 28 -17.91 -5.97 -31.19
CA SER A 28 -19.36 -6.06 -31.37
C SER A 28 -19.96 -7.17 -30.49
N GLY A 29 -21.25 -7.05 -30.17
CA GLY A 29 -22.00 -8.04 -29.40
C GLY A 29 -21.51 -8.20 -27.96
N SER A 30 -21.66 -9.40 -27.39
CA SER A 30 -21.34 -9.67 -25.99
C SER A 30 -19.85 -9.50 -25.66
N LYS A 31 -18.95 -9.76 -26.61
CA LYS A 31 -17.50 -9.55 -26.42
C LYS A 31 -17.16 -8.06 -26.20
N GLY A 32 -18.01 -7.16 -26.70
CA GLY A 32 -17.86 -5.71 -26.58
C GLY A 32 -18.43 -5.07 -25.32
N HIS A 33 -18.97 -5.86 -24.40
CA HIS A 33 -19.73 -5.35 -23.26
C HIS A 33 -19.33 -6.01 -21.95
N HIS A 34 -18.92 -5.19 -20.98
CA HIS A 34 -18.58 -5.64 -19.63
C HIS A 34 -19.80 -5.51 -18.71
N TRP A 35 -20.58 -6.58 -18.59
CA TRP A 35 -21.89 -6.58 -17.93
C TRP A 35 -21.86 -6.12 -16.46
N MET A 36 -20.79 -6.38 -15.72
CA MET A 36 -20.67 -5.98 -14.30
C MET A 36 -20.39 -4.48 -14.14
N TRP A 37 -19.76 -3.84 -15.13
CA TRP A 37 -19.43 -2.42 -15.11
C TRP A 37 -20.32 -1.58 -16.02
N ASP A 38 -21.27 -2.23 -16.71
CA ASP A 38 -22.11 -1.63 -17.73
C ASP A 38 -21.32 -0.75 -18.73
N SER A 39 -20.23 -1.31 -19.26
CA SER A 39 -19.22 -0.56 -20.03
C SER A 39 -18.89 -1.23 -21.37
N ARG A 40 -18.25 -0.49 -22.28
CA ARG A 40 -17.76 -0.99 -23.59
C ARG A 40 -16.31 -1.46 -23.51
N LEU A 41 -15.99 -2.55 -24.21
CA LEU A 41 -14.66 -3.18 -24.24
C LEU A 41 -13.95 -2.95 -25.57
N PHE A 42 -12.73 -2.41 -25.50
CA PHE A 42 -11.92 -2.06 -26.67
C PHE A 42 -11.58 -3.29 -27.52
N ASN A 43 -11.48 -3.08 -28.84
CA ASN A 43 -10.92 -4.06 -29.74
C ASN A 43 -9.42 -3.81 -29.91
N TYR A 44 -8.59 -4.37 -29.02
CA TYR A 44 -7.14 -4.15 -29.00
C TYR A 44 -6.42 -4.64 -30.26
N GLY A 45 -7.02 -5.56 -31.02
CA GLY A 45 -6.49 -6.02 -32.31
C GLY A 45 -6.69 -5.03 -33.47
N SER A 46 -7.45 -3.94 -33.27
CA SER A 46 -7.68 -2.91 -34.29
C SER A 46 -6.55 -1.87 -34.30
N TRP A 47 -6.01 -1.60 -35.49
CA TRP A 47 -4.90 -0.66 -35.67
C TRP A 47 -5.22 0.76 -35.19
N GLU A 48 -6.42 1.26 -35.48
CA GLU A 48 -6.81 2.62 -35.09
C GLU A 48 -7.15 2.70 -33.59
N VAL A 49 -7.52 1.58 -32.95
CA VAL A 49 -7.65 1.50 -31.48
C VAL A 49 -6.27 1.58 -30.84
N LEU A 50 -5.29 0.83 -31.35
CA LEU A 50 -3.90 0.94 -30.89
C LEU A 50 -3.38 2.37 -31.05
N ARG A 51 -3.58 2.99 -32.22
CA ARG A 51 -3.20 4.39 -32.45
C ARG A 51 -3.82 5.31 -31.42
N PHE A 52 -5.13 5.19 -31.18
CA PHE A 52 -5.85 6.02 -30.22
C PHE A 52 -5.29 5.86 -28.80
N LEU A 53 -5.14 4.62 -28.31
CA LEU A 53 -4.72 4.36 -26.94
C LEU A 53 -3.24 4.72 -26.69
N LEU A 54 -2.34 4.38 -27.61
CA LEU A 54 -0.92 4.75 -27.53
C LEU A 54 -0.75 6.28 -27.60
N SER A 55 -1.47 6.94 -28.52
CA SER A 55 -1.45 8.41 -28.60
C SER A 55 -2.01 9.06 -27.34
N ASN A 56 -3.04 8.46 -26.71
CA ASN A 56 -3.57 8.95 -25.44
C ASN A 56 -2.55 8.83 -24.31
N ALA A 57 -1.83 7.71 -24.19
CA ALA A 57 -0.75 7.58 -23.20
C ALA A 57 0.33 8.65 -23.42
N ARG A 58 0.77 8.85 -24.66
CA ARG A 58 1.74 9.90 -24.99
C ARG A 58 1.22 11.32 -24.71
N TRP A 59 -0.04 11.60 -25.05
CA TRP A 59 -0.69 12.90 -24.85
C TRP A 59 -0.63 13.34 -23.39
N TRP A 60 -0.93 12.44 -22.44
CA TRP A 60 -0.87 12.75 -21.01
C TRP A 60 0.56 13.04 -20.52
N LEU A 61 1.57 12.35 -21.04
CA LEU A 61 2.98 12.63 -20.73
C LEU A 61 3.43 13.97 -21.34
N GLU A 62 3.07 14.24 -22.61
CA GLU A 62 3.55 15.42 -23.33
C GLU A 62 2.86 16.70 -22.89
N GLU A 63 1.53 16.71 -22.81
CA GLU A 63 0.77 17.94 -22.58
C GLU A 63 0.62 18.26 -21.10
N TYR A 64 0.37 17.22 -20.29
CA TYR A 64 0.10 17.38 -18.85
C TYR A 64 1.31 17.08 -17.98
N LYS A 65 2.41 16.61 -18.57
CA LYS A 65 3.68 16.34 -17.86
C LYS A 65 3.51 15.38 -16.69
N PHE A 66 2.64 14.38 -16.83
CA PHE A 66 2.58 13.29 -15.86
C PHE A 66 3.89 12.49 -15.87
N ASP A 67 4.34 12.03 -14.70
CA ASP A 67 5.54 11.19 -14.55
C ASP A 67 5.25 9.68 -14.71
N GLY A 68 4.06 9.33 -15.17
CA GLY A 68 3.65 7.93 -15.31
C GLY A 68 2.16 7.67 -15.12
N PHE A 69 1.85 6.38 -15.06
CA PHE A 69 0.47 5.88 -15.10
C PHE A 69 0.21 4.77 -14.10
N ARG A 70 -1.02 4.74 -13.62
CA ARG A 70 -1.65 3.51 -13.13
C ARG A 70 -2.61 3.02 -14.20
N PHE A 71 -2.51 1.75 -14.58
CA PHE A 71 -3.47 1.11 -15.48
C PHE A 71 -4.50 0.38 -14.62
N ASP A 72 -5.76 0.77 -14.76
CA ASP A 72 -6.89 0.28 -13.98
C ASP A 72 -7.57 -0.89 -14.68
N GLY A 73 -7.99 -1.88 -13.90
CA GLY A 73 -8.70 -3.04 -14.38
C GLY A 73 -7.88 -3.91 -15.34
N VAL A 74 -6.56 -4.03 -15.12
CA VAL A 74 -5.69 -4.81 -16.02
C VAL A 74 -6.08 -6.29 -16.03
N THR A 75 -6.56 -6.83 -14.90
CA THR A 75 -7.15 -8.17 -14.88
C THR A 75 -8.34 -8.30 -15.84
N SER A 76 -9.18 -7.26 -15.97
CA SER A 76 -10.31 -7.28 -16.92
C SER A 76 -9.81 -7.28 -18.37
N MET A 77 -8.68 -6.63 -18.64
CA MET A 77 -8.07 -6.61 -19.97
C MET A 77 -7.44 -7.96 -20.34
N MET A 78 -6.64 -8.55 -19.45
CA MET A 78 -5.80 -9.71 -19.78
C MET A 78 -6.58 -11.03 -19.92
N TYR A 79 -7.82 -11.10 -19.41
CA TYR A 79 -8.62 -12.32 -19.47
C TYR A 79 -9.99 -12.06 -20.08
N THR A 80 -10.42 -12.95 -20.96
CA THR A 80 -11.76 -12.93 -21.60
C THR A 80 -12.92 -13.10 -20.61
N HIS A 81 -12.68 -13.71 -19.44
CA HIS A 81 -13.65 -13.77 -18.34
C HIS A 81 -13.52 -12.59 -17.37
N HIS A 82 -12.59 -11.67 -17.63
CA HIS A 82 -12.35 -10.43 -16.89
C HIS A 82 -12.02 -10.60 -15.40
N GLY A 83 -11.55 -11.80 -15.01
CA GLY A 83 -11.39 -12.18 -13.59
C GLY A 83 -12.71 -12.36 -12.82
N LEU A 84 -13.87 -12.26 -13.47
CA LEU A 84 -15.18 -12.40 -12.82
C LEU A 84 -15.47 -13.86 -12.51
N GLN A 85 -15.86 -14.14 -11.26
CA GLN A 85 -16.20 -15.48 -10.78
C GLN A 85 -15.08 -16.53 -10.98
N VAL A 86 -13.83 -16.07 -11.10
CA VAL A 86 -12.65 -16.92 -11.21
C VAL A 86 -11.77 -16.70 -9.98
N ALA A 87 -11.30 -17.80 -9.39
CA ALA A 87 -10.28 -17.78 -8.36
C ALA A 87 -8.92 -18.06 -8.98
N PHE A 88 -7.91 -17.28 -8.60
CA PHE A 88 -6.53 -17.52 -8.98
C PHE A 88 -5.81 -18.22 -7.83
N THR A 89 -5.53 -19.50 -8.01
CA THR A 89 -4.88 -20.36 -7.00
C THR A 89 -3.36 -20.31 -7.06
N GLY A 90 -2.82 -19.71 -8.12
CA GLY A 90 -1.39 -19.72 -8.45
C GLY A 90 -1.00 -20.85 -9.41
N ASN A 91 -1.97 -21.62 -9.92
CA ASN A 91 -1.73 -22.59 -10.98
C ASN A 91 -1.52 -21.87 -12.31
N TYR A 92 -0.43 -22.17 -13.01
CA TYR A 92 -0.04 -21.40 -14.20
C TYR A 92 -0.99 -21.57 -15.38
N ASN A 93 -1.80 -22.64 -15.41
CA ASN A 93 -2.84 -22.84 -16.41
C ASN A 93 -3.98 -21.81 -16.32
N GLU A 94 -4.15 -21.16 -15.16
CA GLU A 94 -5.15 -20.10 -14.96
C GLU A 94 -4.69 -18.79 -15.60
N TYR A 95 -3.38 -18.60 -15.77
CA TYR A 95 -2.78 -17.39 -16.34
C TYR A 95 -2.46 -17.53 -17.84
N PHE A 96 -2.04 -18.73 -18.25
CA PHE A 96 -1.58 -19.02 -19.60
C PHE A 96 -2.48 -20.08 -20.25
N GLY A 97 -3.49 -19.64 -20.98
CA GLY A 97 -4.40 -20.52 -21.70
C GLY A 97 -5.27 -19.77 -22.70
N TYR A 98 -6.29 -20.43 -23.24
CA TYR A 98 -7.22 -19.81 -24.20
C TYR A 98 -8.05 -18.67 -23.61
N ALA A 99 -8.10 -18.56 -22.28
CA ALA A 99 -8.78 -17.47 -21.59
C ALA A 99 -8.01 -16.14 -21.64
N THR A 100 -6.69 -16.19 -21.86
CA THR A 100 -5.82 -15.01 -21.92
C THR A 100 -6.09 -14.24 -23.21
N ASP A 101 -6.42 -12.96 -23.10
CA ASP A 101 -6.62 -12.07 -24.24
C ASP A 101 -5.26 -11.57 -24.75
N VAL A 102 -4.76 -12.21 -25.81
CA VAL A 102 -3.46 -11.90 -26.40
C VAL A 102 -3.44 -10.49 -27.01
N ASP A 103 -4.55 -10.02 -27.58
CA ASP A 103 -4.60 -8.68 -28.20
C ASP A 103 -4.41 -7.61 -27.12
N ALA A 104 -5.05 -7.79 -25.96
CA ALA A 104 -4.90 -6.90 -24.82
C ALA A 104 -3.48 -6.94 -24.23
N VAL A 105 -2.88 -8.12 -24.07
CA VAL A 105 -1.51 -8.27 -23.58
C VAL A 105 -0.50 -7.62 -24.54
N VAL A 106 -0.68 -7.78 -25.85
CA VAL A 106 0.17 -7.13 -26.86
C VAL A 106 0.05 -5.61 -26.76
N TYR A 107 -1.15 -5.06 -26.61
CA TYR A 107 -1.32 -3.62 -26.36
C TYR A 107 -0.56 -3.16 -25.11
N LEU A 108 -0.67 -3.90 -24.00
CA LEU A 108 0.02 -3.57 -22.75
C LEU A 108 1.55 -3.61 -22.90
N MET A 109 2.09 -4.57 -23.65
CA MET A 109 3.51 -4.64 -23.98
C MET A 109 3.93 -3.44 -24.83
N LEU A 110 3.17 -3.10 -25.88
CA LEU A 110 3.46 -1.98 -26.78
C LEU A 110 3.44 -0.64 -26.05
N VAL A 111 2.47 -0.41 -25.16
CA VAL A 111 2.35 0.86 -24.44
C VAL A 111 3.46 1.01 -23.41
N ASN A 112 3.83 -0.04 -22.68
CA ASN A 112 4.97 0.00 -21.75
C ASN A 112 6.29 0.23 -22.51
N ASP A 113 6.57 -0.54 -23.56
CA ASP A 113 7.79 -0.36 -24.37
C ASP A 113 7.90 1.05 -24.96
N MET A 114 6.78 1.60 -25.46
CA MET A 114 6.74 2.99 -25.95
C MET A 114 6.97 4.01 -24.83
N ILE A 115 6.32 3.86 -23.67
CA ILE A 115 6.47 4.77 -22.53
C ILE A 115 7.92 4.79 -22.08
N HIS A 116 8.51 3.62 -21.78
CA HIS A 116 9.88 3.55 -21.28
C HIS A 116 10.93 3.90 -22.34
N GLY A 117 10.64 3.66 -23.62
CA GLY A 117 11.51 4.04 -24.72
C GLY A 117 11.57 5.56 -24.95
N LEU A 118 10.46 6.27 -24.75
CA LEU A 118 10.37 7.73 -24.91
C LEU A 118 10.66 8.49 -23.61
N TYR A 119 10.29 7.92 -22.46
CA TYR A 119 10.34 8.51 -21.13
C TYR A 119 10.90 7.49 -20.12
N PRO A 120 12.23 7.29 -20.08
CA PRO A 120 12.86 6.24 -19.27
C PRO A 120 12.60 6.35 -17.75
N GLU A 121 12.26 7.54 -17.26
CA GLU A 121 11.96 7.79 -15.84
C GLU A 121 10.48 7.61 -15.50
N ALA A 122 9.62 7.42 -16.51
CA ALA A 122 8.18 7.26 -16.28
C ALA A 122 7.87 5.92 -15.60
N VAL A 123 6.98 5.96 -14.61
CA VAL A 123 6.60 4.77 -13.84
C VAL A 123 5.24 4.25 -14.30
N THR A 124 5.14 2.95 -14.63
CA THR A 124 3.87 2.30 -14.91
C THR A 124 3.48 1.29 -13.82
N ILE A 125 2.27 1.44 -13.29
CA ILE A 125 1.73 0.58 -12.23
C ILE A 125 0.49 -0.14 -12.76
N GLY A 126 0.46 -1.47 -12.70
CA GLY A 126 -0.73 -2.24 -13.08
C GLY A 126 -1.61 -2.60 -11.88
N GLU A 127 -2.91 -2.33 -12.00
CA GLU A 127 -3.96 -2.87 -11.14
C GLU A 127 -4.34 -4.27 -11.63
N ASP A 128 -3.59 -5.28 -11.21
CA ASP A 128 -3.86 -6.69 -11.46
C ASP A 128 -4.09 -7.44 -10.15
N VAL A 129 -5.33 -7.93 -9.95
CA VAL A 129 -5.69 -8.80 -8.82
C VAL A 129 -5.31 -10.27 -9.08
N SER A 130 -5.13 -10.68 -10.34
CA SER A 130 -4.96 -12.10 -10.69
C SER A 130 -3.67 -12.72 -10.17
N GLY A 131 -2.57 -11.96 -10.19
CA GLY A 131 -1.27 -12.55 -9.84
C GLY A 131 -0.40 -12.88 -11.04
N MET A 132 -0.70 -12.37 -12.25
CA MET A 132 -0.07 -12.86 -13.48
C MET A 132 1.47 -12.86 -13.37
N PRO A 133 2.14 -14.00 -13.63
CA PRO A 133 3.60 -14.08 -13.67
C PRO A 133 4.18 -13.19 -14.76
N THR A 134 5.40 -12.69 -14.58
CA THR A 134 6.16 -11.87 -15.55
C THR A 134 5.49 -10.54 -15.91
N PHE A 135 4.51 -10.12 -15.12
CA PHE A 135 3.76 -8.89 -15.33
C PHE A 135 4.64 -7.65 -15.15
N CYS A 136 5.47 -7.66 -14.10
CA CYS A 136 6.41 -6.56 -13.82
C CYS A 136 7.84 -6.81 -14.33
N LEU A 137 8.01 -7.62 -15.38
CA LEU A 137 9.31 -7.83 -16.03
C LEU A 137 9.40 -7.06 -17.34
N PRO A 138 10.61 -6.67 -17.79
CA PRO A 138 10.80 -5.95 -19.06
C PRO A 138 10.23 -6.71 -20.26
N VAL A 139 9.71 -5.97 -21.24
CA VAL A 139 9.17 -6.53 -22.49
C VAL A 139 10.22 -7.35 -23.25
N GLN A 140 11.49 -6.90 -23.22
CA GLN A 140 12.62 -7.58 -23.88
C GLN A 140 12.91 -8.97 -23.30
N ASP A 141 12.56 -9.20 -22.03
CA ASP A 141 12.70 -10.48 -21.35
C ASP A 141 11.44 -11.37 -21.49
N GLY A 142 10.44 -10.91 -22.25
CA GLY A 142 9.14 -11.57 -22.42
C GLY A 142 8.10 -11.23 -21.34
N GLY A 143 8.33 -10.17 -20.56
CA GLY A 143 7.34 -9.64 -19.62
C GLY A 143 6.32 -8.70 -20.25
N VAL A 144 5.34 -8.24 -19.44
CA VAL A 144 4.33 -7.26 -19.88
C VAL A 144 4.88 -5.82 -19.84
N GLY A 145 5.94 -5.57 -19.08
CA GLY A 145 6.66 -4.31 -19.04
C GLY A 145 6.24 -3.33 -17.95
N PHE A 146 5.40 -3.71 -16.98
CA PHE A 146 5.06 -2.81 -15.87
C PHE A 146 6.23 -2.67 -14.89
N ASP A 147 6.38 -1.50 -14.27
CA ASP A 147 7.38 -1.31 -13.21
C ASP A 147 6.91 -1.90 -11.88
N TYR A 148 5.63 -1.72 -11.57
CA TYR A 148 5.02 -2.17 -10.34
C TYR A 148 3.63 -2.76 -10.58
N ARG A 149 3.21 -3.59 -9.64
CA ARG A 149 1.80 -3.97 -9.48
C ARG A 149 1.27 -3.59 -8.11
N LEU A 150 -0.04 -3.47 -7.99
CA LEU A 150 -0.67 -3.29 -6.69
C LEU A 150 -0.74 -4.61 -5.90
N HIS A 151 -0.34 -4.60 -4.63
CA HIS A 151 -0.45 -5.75 -3.73
C HIS A 151 -1.84 -5.79 -3.06
N MET A 152 -2.87 -6.05 -3.85
CA MET A 152 -4.27 -5.86 -3.45
C MET A 152 -4.72 -6.75 -2.28
N ALA A 153 -4.16 -7.97 -2.16
CA ALA A 153 -4.53 -8.93 -1.11
C ALA A 153 -4.28 -8.45 0.33
N VAL A 154 -3.44 -7.43 0.54
CA VAL A 154 -3.12 -6.92 1.89
C VAL A 154 -4.31 -6.20 2.51
N ALA A 155 -5.02 -5.39 1.74
CA ALA A 155 -6.18 -4.65 2.25
C ALA A 155 -7.33 -5.60 2.65
N ASP A 156 -7.59 -6.63 1.84
CA ASP A 156 -8.56 -7.68 2.15
C ASP A 156 -8.20 -8.42 3.44
N LYS A 157 -6.91 -8.67 3.67
CA LYS A 157 -6.45 -9.33 4.89
C LYS A 157 -6.73 -8.51 6.14
N TRP A 158 -6.55 -7.19 6.07
CA TRP A 158 -6.87 -6.32 7.20
C TRP A 158 -8.37 -6.31 7.49
N ILE A 159 -9.21 -6.23 6.47
CA ILE A 159 -10.68 -6.32 6.64
C ILE A 159 -11.08 -7.67 7.24
N GLU A 160 -10.50 -8.78 6.77
CA GLU A 160 -10.74 -10.13 7.32
C GLU A 160 -10.41 -10.20 8.81
N LEU A 161 -9.30 -9.57 9.23
CA LEU A 161 -8.85 -9.54 10.62
C LEU A 161 -9.68 -8.60 11.49
N LEU A 162 -10.06 -7.43 10.97
CA LEU A 162 -10.87 -6.44 11.69
C LEU A 162 -12.30 -6.93 11.98
N LYS A 163 -12.80 -7.92 11.22
CA LYS A 163 -14.04 -8.64 11.51
C LYS A 163 -13.92 -9.67 12.63
N LYS A 164 -12.70 -9.99 13.08
CA LYS A 164 -12.39 -10.95 14.15
C LYS A 164 -11.94 -10.21 15.40
N ARG A 165 -11.87 -10.93 16.53
CA ARG A 165 -11.30 -10.39 17.77
C ARG A 165 -9.78 -10.45 17.73
N ASP A 166 -9.12 -9.53 18.44
CA ASP A 166 -7.66 -9.39 18.47
C ASP A 166 -6.95 -10.70 18.86
N GLU A 167 -7.55 -11.49 19.77
CA GLU A 167 -6.98 -12.74 20.28
C GLU A 167 -6.86 -13.82 19.20
N ASP A 168 -7.71 -13.73 18.19
CA ASP A 168 -7.82 -14.70 17.10
C ASP A 168 -6.84 -14.36 15.95
N TRP A 169 -6.12 -13.24 16.03
CA TRP A 169 -5.19 -12.78 14.99
C TRP A 169 -3.92 -13.63 14.97
N LYS A 170 -3.70 -14.36 13.87
CA LYS A 170 -2.50 -15.19 13.69
C LYS A 170 -1.40 -14.36 13.04
N MET A 171 -0.35 -14.08 13.80
CA MET A 171 0.81 -13.30 13.32
C MET A 171 1.45 -13.92 12.07
N GLY A 172 1.49 -15.25 11.99
CA GLY A 172 1.97 -15.96 10.80
C GLY A 172 1.16 -15.69 9.54
N ASP A 173 -0.16 -15.52 9.66
CA ASP A 173 -1.04 -15.25 8.52
C ASP A 173 -0.86 -13.80 8.02
N ILE A 174 -0.68 -12.84 8.96
CA ILE A 174 -0.36 -11.45 8.63
C ILE A 174 0.96 -11.39 7.85
N VAL A 175 2.02 -11.98 8.41
CA VAL A 175 3.34 -12.01 7.77
C VAL A 175 3.26 -12.71 6.41
N TYR A 176 2.57 -13.85 6.33
CA TYR A 176 2.41 -14.58 5.06
C TYR A 176 1.78 -13.69 4.00
N THR A 177 0.66 -13.01 4.28
CA THR A 177 0.01 -12.16 3.29
C THR A 177 0.89 -10.98 2.86
N LEU A 178 1.68 -10.39 3.76
CA LEU A 178 2.55 -9.26 3.44
C LEU A 178 3.76 -9.65 2.57
N VAL A 179 4.28 -10.88 2.72
CA VAL A 179 5.50 -11.32 2.02
C VAL A 179 5.24 -12.30 0.87
N ASN A 180 4.02 -12.80 0.73
CA ASN A 180 3.64 -13.74 -0.34
C ASN A 180 3.46 -13.00 -1.67
N ARG A 181 4.60 -12.65 -2.27
CA ARG A 181 4.74 -11.95 -3.54
C ARG A 181 5.86 -12.57 -4.37
N ARG A 182 5.90 -12.25 -5.66
CA ARG A 182 6.89 -12.80 -6.57
C ARG A 182 8.22 -12.08 -6.37
N TRP A 183 9.30 -12.84 -6.26
CA TRP A 183 10.65 -12.28 -6.22
C TRP A 183 11.00 -11.65 -7.59
N LEU A 184 11.73 -10.54 -7.60
CA LEU A 184 12.05 -9.67 -8.77
C LEU A 184 10.89 -8.87 -9.39
N GLU A 185 9.65 -9.06 -8.95
CA GLU A 185 8.53 -8.23 -9.41
C GLU A 185 8.14 -7.26 -8.29
N LYS A 186 8.31 -5.96 -8.55
CA LYS A 186 8.09 -4.91 -7.54
C LYS A 186 6.59 -4.71 -7.30
N CYS A 187 6.23 -4.51 -6.03
CA CYS A 187 4.85 -4.28 -5.61
C CYS A 187 4.69 -2.95 -4.87
N VAL A 188 3.63 -2.21 -5.19
CA VAL A 188 3.13 -1.11 -4.37
C VAL A 188 2.10 -1.66 -3.40
N VAL A 189 2.31 -1.46 -2.10
CA VAL A 189 1.44 -1.94 -1.04
C VAL A 189 0.69 -0.80 -0.37
N TYR A 190 -0.51 -1.09 0.12
CA TYR A 190 -1.35 -0.19 0.90
C TYR A 190 -2.15 -0.98 1.93
N ALA A 191 -2.49 -0.35 3.05
CA ALA A 191 -3.28 -1.00 4.09
C ALA A 191 -4.79 -0.98 3.77
N GLU A 192 -5.24 0.10 3.13
CA GLU A 192 -6.61 0.31 2.66
C GLU A 192 -6.56 1.17 1.39
N SER A 193 -7.53 1.00 0.50
CA SER A 193 -7.61 1.67 -0.79
C SER A 193 -8.82 2.60 -0.88
N HIS A 194 -8.99 3.21 -2.04
CA HIS A 194 -10.17 3.99 -2.36
C HIS A 194 -11.45 3.12 -2.41
N ASP A 195 -11.35 1.84 -2.78
CA ASP A 195 -12.52 0.94 -2.80
C ASP A 195 -13.09 0.70 -1.40
N GLN A 196 -12.22 0.47 -0.41
CA GLN A 196 -12.66 0.36 0.99
C GLN A 196 -13.18 1.69 1.56
N ALA A 197 -12.77 2.81 0.96
CA ALA A 197 -13.28 4.11 1.34
C ALA A 197 -14.67 4.39 0.75
N LEU A 198 -15.18 3.63 -0.22
CA LEU A 198 -16.50 3.84 -0.83
C LEU A 198 -17.66 3.27 0.00
N VAL A 199 -18.87 3.69 -0.34
CA VAL A 199 -20.11 3.21 0.28
C VAL A 199 -20.25 1.69 0.12
N GLY A 200 -20.42 1.00 1.24
CA GLY A 200 -20.52 -0.47 1.28
C GLY A 200 -19.38 -1.14 2.05
N ASP A 201 -18.29 -0.42 2.31
CA ASP A 201 -17.25 -0.82 3.26
C ASP A 201 -16.96 0.32 4.26
N LYS A 202 -15.99 0.10 5.15
CA LYS A 202 -15.54 1.05 6.17
C LYS A 202 -14.02 1.24 6.06
N THR A 203 -13.55 2.46 6.35
CA THR A 203 -12.11 2.70 6.56
C THR A 203 -11.59 1.88 7.74
N ILE A 204 -10.29 1.62 7.80
CA ILE A 204 -9.65 0.91 8.93
C ILE A 204 -9.95 1.66 10.23
N ALA A 205 -9.90 2.99 10.22
CA ALA A 205 -10.24 3.81 11.37
C ALA A 205 -11.69 3.56 11.85
N PHE A 206 -12.65 3.53 10.92
CA PHE A 206 -14.05 3.31 11.24
C PHE A 206 -14.37 1.84 11.61
N TRP A 207 -13.63 0.87 11.09
CA TRP A 207 -13.65 -0.52 11.59
C TRP A 207 -13.18 -0.63 13.04
N LEU A 208 -12.17 0.15 13.41
CA LEU A 208 -11.54 0.07 14.73
C LEU A 208 -12.28 0.84 15.82
N MET A 209 -12.86 2.00 15.48
CA MET A 209 -13.40 2.96 16.43
C MET A 209 -14.90 3.25 16.23
N ASP A 210 -15.45 2.97 15.04
CA ASP A 210 -16.86 3.17 14.68
C ASP A 210 -17.40 4.53 15.15
N LYS A 211 -18.61 4.57 15.73
CA LYS A 211 -19.26 5.81 16.17
C LYS A 211 -18.54 6.56 17.30
N ASP A 212 -17.66 5.90 18.06
CA ASP A 212 -16.93 6.55 19.16
C ASP A 212 -15.99 7.65 18.61
N MET A 213 -15.65 7.60 17.32
CA MET A 213 -14.88 8.64 16.64
C MET A 213 -15.54 10.03 16.72
N TYR A 214 -16.87 10.10 16.83
CA TYR A 214 -17.59 11.38 16.87
C TYR A 214 -17.51 12.06 18.24
N ASP A 215 -17.47 11.28 19.32
CA ASP A 215 -17.60 11.78 20.68
C ASP A 215 -16.26 11.83 21.46
N PHE A 216 -15.31 10.94 21.13
CA PHE A 216 -14.11 10.69 21.93
C PHE A 216 -12.78 11.01 21.23
N MET A 217 -12.84 11.62 20.04
CA MET A 217 -11.63 12.09 19.33
C MET A 217 -11.10 13.43 19.85
N SER A 218 -11.78 14.08 20.78
CA SER A 218 -11.30 15.30 21.43
C SER A 218 -10.27 15.01 22.52
N LEU A 219 -9.28 15.90 22.67
CA LEU A 219 -8.24 15.82 23.68
C LEU A 219 -8.68 16.36 25.05
N ASP A 220 -9.76 17.14 25.10
CA ASP A 220 -10.32 17.70 26.35
C ASP A 220 -10.99 16.65 27.25
N ARG A 221 -11.20 15.45 26.71
CA ARG A 221 -11.85 14.33 27.39
C ARG A 221 -10.92 13.12 27.46
N PRO A 222 -11.07 12.29 28.51
CA PRO A 222 -10.35 11.03 28.58
C PRO A 222 -10.73 10.15 27.38
N SER A 223 -9.71 9.49 26.82
CA SER A 223 -9.91 8.51 25.76
C SER A 223 -10.62 7.27 26.30
N THR A 224 -11.35 6.56 25.43
CA THR A 224 -11.91 5.25 25.76
C THR A 224 -10.92 4.15 25.37
N PRO A 225 -10.98 2.96 26.00
CA PRO A 225 -10.14 1.83 25.59
C PRO A 225 -10.30 1.44 24.11
N LEU A 226 -11.47 1.73 23.51
CA LEU A 226 -11.74 1.49 22.09
C LEU A 226 -10.97 2.48 21.20
N ILE A 227 -10.96 3.77 21.55
CA ILE A 227 -10.20 4.80 20.82
C ILE A 227 -8.69 4.56 20.97
N ASP A 228 -8.20 4.24 22.17
CA ASP A 228 -6.79 3.92 22.39
C ASP A 228 -6.36 2.70 21.58
N ARG A 229 -7.20 1.66 21.55
CA ARG A 229 -7.01 0.49 20.67
C ARG A 229 -6.95 0.90 19.20
N GLY A 230 -7.90 1.73 18.75
CA GLY A 230 -8.03 2.11 17.36
C GLY A 230 -6.86 2.94 16.85
N ILE A 231 -6.43 3.95 17.62
CA ILE A 231 -5.28 4.78 17.30
C ILE A 231 -3.99 3.93 17.25
N ALA A 232 -3.80 3.04 18.23
CA ALA A 232 -2.63 2.16 18.26
C ALA A 232 -2.59 1.21 17.05
N LEU A 233 -3.69 0.49 16.79
CA LEU A 233 -3.74 -0.48 15.68
C LEU A 233 -3.71 0.19 14.31
N HIS A 234 -4.30 1.37 14.14
CA HIS A 234 -4.21 2.14 12.88
C HIS A 234 -2.75 2.44 12.51
N LYS A 235 -1.96 2.94 13.48
CA LYS A 235 -0.53 3.18 13.32
C LYS A 235 0.24 1.89 13.02
N MET A 236 0.01 0.83 13.80
CA MET A 236 0.70 -0.45 13.63
C MET A 236 0.41 -1.11 12.29
N ILE A 237 -0.85 -1.15 11.86
CA ILE A 237 -1.27 -1.75 10.58
C ILE A 237 -0.60 -1.05 9.41
N ARG A 238 -0.55 0.28 9.39
CA ARG A 238 0.13 1.03 8.33
C ARG A 238 1.63 0.79 8.33
N LEU A 239 2.27 0.86 9.50
CA LEU A 239 3.72 0.69 9.60
C LEU A 239 4.17 -0.73 9.22
N ILE A 240 3.46 -1.77 9.66
CA ILE A 240 3.82 -3.15 9.25
C ILE A 240 3.57 -3.38 7.76
N THR A 241 2.53 -2.76 7.21
CA THR A 241 2.22 -2.81 5.78
C THR A 241 3.33 -2.17 4.96
N MET A 242 3.78 -0.96 5.32
CA MET A 242 4.92 -0.30 4.68
C MET A 242 6.22 -1.09 4.90
N GLY A 243 6.45 -1.56 6.14
CA GLY A 243 7.66 -2.24 6.56
C GLY A 243 7.89 -3.60 5.92
N LEU A 244 6.84 -4.39 5.61
CA LEU A 244 6.99 -5.73 5.02
C LEU A 244 6.37 -5.91 3.63
N GLY A 245 5.38 -5.09 3.29
CA GLY A 245 4.38 -5.44 2.26
C GLY A 245 4.76 -5.15 0.81
N GLY A 246 5.65 -4.19 0.53
CA GLY A 246 5.98 -3.80 -0.86
C GLY A 246 7.33 -3.10 -0.99
N GLU A 247 7.71 -2.81 -2.23
CA GLU A 247 8.83 -1.93 -2.64
C GLU A 247 8.37 -0.49 -2.85
N GLY A 248 7.06 -0.23 -2.81
CA GLY A 248 6.47 1.11 -2.75
C GLY A 248 5.25 1.13 -1.83
N TYR A 249 4.89 2.30 -1.32
CA TYR A 249 3.74 2.50 -0.42
C TYR A 249 2.72 3.45 -1.05
N LEU A 250 1.44 3.13 -0.90
CA LEU A 250 0.33 3.97 -1.34
C LEU A 250 -0.59 4.26 -0.15
N ASN A 251 -1.07 5.49 -0.08
CA ASN A 251 -2.09 5.93 0.85
C ASN A 251 -3.17 6.72 0.10
N PHE A 252 -4.44 6.38 0.34
CA PHE A 252 -5.56 7.13 -0.21
C PHE A 252 -5.91 8.33 0.68
N MET A 253 -6.16 9.49 0.07
CA MET A 253 -6.31 10.77 0.75
C MET A 253 -7.26 10.71 1.97
N GLY A 254 -6.82 11.22 3.12
CA GLY A 254 -7.54 11.20 4.39
C GLY A 254 -7.29 9.98 5.27
N ASN A 255 -6.91 8.83 4.71
CA ASN A 255 -6.68 7.63 5.51
C ASN A 255 -5.41 7.76 6.38
N GLU A 256 -4.49 8.67 6.02
CA GLU A 256 -3.25 8.96 6.74
C GLU A 256 -3.49 9.48 8.17
N PHE A 257 -4.62 10.16 8.40
CA PHE A 257 -5.01 10.62 9.73
C PHE A 257 -6.23 9.88 10.26
N GLY A 258 -6.65 8.79 9.61
CA GLY A 258 -7.83 8.02 10.01
C GLY A 258 -9.13 8.80 9.82
N HIS A 259 -9.35 9.36 8.62
CA HIS A 259 -10.60 10.06 8.28
C HIS A 259 -11.82 9.20 8.66
N PRO A 260 -12.80 9.76 9.39
CA PRO A 260 -13.98 9.01 9.81
C PRO A 260 -14.91 8.71 8.62
N GLU A 261 -15.97 7.94 8.85
CA GLU A 261 -17.02 7.69 7.86
C GLU A 261 -16.52 6.94 6.60
N TRP A 262 -17.14 7.24 5.45
CA TRP A 262 -16.87 6.69 4.11
C TRP A 262 -17.14 7.77 3.06
N ILE A 263 -16.75 7.49 1.81
CA ILE A 263 -17.07 8.25 0.60
C ILE A 263 -18.36 7.70 0.02
N ASP A 264 -19.30 8.59 -0.26
CA ASP A 264 -20.43 8.28 -1.13
C ASP A 264 -20.61 9.45 -2.11
N PHE A 265 -20.70 9.12 -3.40
CA PHE A 265 -20.90 10.11 -4.45
C PHE A 265 -22.40 10.40 -4.60
N PRO A 266 -22.80 11.63 -4.97
CA PRO A 266 -24.19 11.96 -5.25
C PRO A 266 -24.77 11.02 -6.31
N ARG A 267 -25.78 10.24 -5.96
CA ARG A 267 -26.38 9.25 -6.85
C ARG A 267 -27.88 9.09 -6.64
N GLY A 268 -28.57 8.87 -7.75
CA GLY A 268 -29.97 8.47 -7.76
C GLY A 268 -30.15 6.99 -7.42
N GLU A 269 -31.41 6.53 -7.45
CA GLU A 269 -31.74 5.11 -7.32
C GLU A 269 -31.20 4.33 -8.51
N GLN A 270 -30.65 3.15 -8.23
CA GLN A 270 -30.17 2.23 -9.25
C GLN A 270 -31.09 1.02 -9.31
N HIS A 271 -31.51 0.66 -10.53
CA HIS A 271 -32.30 -0.53 -10.78
C HIS A 271 -31.40 -1.61 -11.36
N LEU A 272 -31.14 -2.65 -10.58
CA LEU A 272 -30.36 -3.78 -11.06
C LEU A 272 -31.19 -4.62 -12.06
N PRO A 273 -30.54 -5.32 -13.02
CA PRO A 273 -31.22 -6.26 -13.91
C PRO A 273 -32.00 -7.36 -13.18
N SER A 274 -31.64 -7.66 -11.92
CA SER A 274 -32.33 -8.61 -11.04
C SER A 274 -33.64 -8.08 -10.46
N GLY A 275 -34.03 -6.83 -10.75
CA GLY A 275 -35.20 -6.16 -10.17
C GLY A 275 -34.98 -5.57 -8.78
N LYS A 276 -33.78 -5.74 -8.19
CA LYS A 276 -33.40 -5.13 -6.92
C LYS A 276 -33.14 -3.63 -7.11
N VAL A 277 -33.85 -2.81 -6.34
CA VAL A 277 -33.60 -1.36 -6.27
C VAL A 277 -32.56 -1.10 -5.20
N ILE A 278 -31.47 -0.43 -5.57
CA ILE A 278 -30.50 0.12 -4.64
C ILE A 278 -30.87 1.59 -4.44
N PRO A 279 -31.25 1.99 -3.21
CA PRO A 279 -31.63 3.37 -2.94
C PRO A 279 -30.45 4.31 -3.20
N GLY A 280 -30.74 5.45 -3.82
CA GLY A 280 -29.80 6.56 -3.95
C GLY A 280 -29.54 7.24 -2.61
N ASN A 281 -28.73 8.30 -2.63
CA ASN A 281 -28.45 9.12 -1.45
C ASN A 281 -29.05 10.53 -1.56
N ASN A 282 -30.13 10.66 -2.33
CA ASN A 282 -30.79 11.95 -2.63
C ASN A 282 -29.83 13.01 -3.20
N PHE A 283 -28.86 12.59 -4.01
CA PHE A 283 -27.81 13.46 -4.56
C PHE A 283 -27.03 14.24 -3.49
N SER A 284 -26.82 13.61 -2.33
CA SER A 284 -26.07 14.23 -1.23
C SER A 284 -24.59 14.33 -1.53
N TYR A 285 -24.00 15.49 -1.21
CA TYR A 285 -22.56 15.74 -1.28
C TYR A 285 -21.88 15.60 0.09
N ASP A 286 -22.61 15.25 1.15
CA ASP A 286 -22.07 15.25 2.52
C ASP A 286 -20.87 14.30 2.71
N LYS A 287 -20.89 13.15 2.03
CA LYS A 287 -19.80 12.15 2.05
C LYS A 287 -18.85 12.29 0.87
N CYS A 288 -19.15 13.14 -0.10
CA CYS A 288 -18.32 13.42 -1.27
C CYS A 288 -17.32 14.56 -0.99
N ARG A 289 -16.65 14.50 0.16
CA ARG A 289 -15.66 15.51 0.61
C ARG A 289 -14.60 14.89 1.52
N ARG A 290 -13.54 15.66 1.77
CA ARG A 290 -12.49 15.33 2.76
C ARG A 290 -12.49 16.41 3.85
N ARG A 291 -12.42 15.98 5.11
CA ARG A 291 -12.36 16.86 6.29
C ARG A 291 -10.93 16.98 6.80
N PHE A 292 -10.10 17.67 6.02
CA PHE A 292 -8.71 17.94 6.39
C PHE A 292 -8.60 18.80 7.67
N ASP A 293 -9.65 19.57 7.99
CA ASP A 293 -9.77 20.30 9.24
C ASP A 293 -9.67 19.42 10.48
N LEU A 294 -10.03 18.13 10.39
CA LEU A 294 -9.88 17.18 11.50
C LEU A 294 -8.42 16.87 11.82
N GLY A 295 -7.58 16.70 10.78
CA GLY A 295 -6.14 16.45 10.93
C GLY A 295 -5.38 17.68 11.43
N ASP A 296 -5.78 18.86 10.96
CA ASP A 296 -5.15 20.14 11.33
C ASP A 296 -5.53 20.62 12.76
N ALA A 297 -6.64 20.10 13.32
CA ALA A 297 -7.13 20.50 14.62
C ALA A 297 -6.25 20.00 15.77
N ASN A 298 -5.55 20.93 16.45
CA ASN A 298 -4.70 20.64 17.61
C ASN A 298 -5.42 20.05 18.82
N TYR A 299 -6.75 20.21 18.90
CA TYR A 299 -7.58 19.71 19.99
C TYR A 299 -8.18 18.33 19.71
N LEU A 300 -7.88 17.73 18.55
CA LEU A 300 -8.36 16.40 18.17
C LEU A 300 -7.20 15.39 18.04
N ARG A 301 -7.53 14.12 18.23
CA ARG A 301 -6.59 12.98 18.18
C ARG A 301 -6.16 12.61 16.77
N TYR A 302 -6.87 13.04 15.72
CA TYR A 302 -6.50 12.81 14.32
C TYR A 302 -5.10 13.32 13.99
N LYS A 303 -4.71 14.46 14.58
CA LYS A 303 -3.37 15.03 14.44
C LYS A 303 -2.27 14.04 14.83
N GLY A 304 -2.45 13.25 15.88
CA GLY A 304 -1.47 12.25 16.30
C GLY A 304 -1.25 11.15 15.25
N MET A 305 -2.33 10.69 14.60
CA MET A 305 -2.24 9.72 13.50
C MET A 305 -1.58 10.32 12.25
N GLN A 306 -1.85 11.59 11.96
CA GLN A 306 -1.20 12.33 10.87
C GLN A 306 0.31 12.51 11.11
N GLN A 307 0.69 12.90 12.34
CA GLN A 307 2.09 13.05 12.73
C GLN A 307 2.85 11.72 12.64
N PHE A 308 2.18 10.61 13.00
CA PHE A 308 2.78 9.28 12.84
C PHE A 308 2.99 8.90 11.37
N ASP A 309 2.04 9.23 10.49
CA ASP A 309 2.21 9.00 9.04
C ASP A 309 3.42 9.77 8.50
N GLN A 310 3.51 11.06 8.85
CA GLN A 310 4.63 11.91 8.47
C GLN A 310 5.97 11.34 8.97
N ALA A 311 6.02 10.91 10.23
CA ALA A 311 7.22 10.29 10.80
C ALA A 311 7.60 8.98 10.09
N MET A 312 6.61 8.15 9.75
CA MET A 312 6.79 6.92 8.98
C MET A 312 7.42 7.21 7.60
N GLN A 313 6.92 8.22 6.88
CA GLN A 313 7.50 8.63 5.60
C GLN A 313 8.92 9.18 5.75
N HIS A 314 9.21 9.95 6.80
CA HIS A 314 10.55 10.47 7.07
C HIS A 314 11.57 9.38 7.41
N VAL A 315 11.14 8.32 8.10
CA VAL A 315 12.00 7.15 8.36
C VAL A 315 12.35 6.46 7.04
N GLU A 316 11.39 6.26 6.14
CA GLU A 316 11.69 5.69 4.82
C GLU A 316 12.59 6.62 4.00
N ALA A 317 12.32 7.91 3.95
CA ALA A 317 13.15 8.87 3.23
C ALA A 317 14.60 8.90 3.75
N LYS A 318 14.81 8.65 5.05
CA LYS A 318 16.13 8.64 5.68
C LYS A 318 16.88 7.32 5.49
N TYR A 319 16.18 6.17 5.58
CA TYR A 319 16.82 4.85 5.63
C TYR A 319 16.63 4.01 4.36
N GLY A 320 15.70 4.37 3.48
CA GLY A 320 15.41 3.67 2.21
C GLY A 320 15.15 2.18 2.39
N PHE A 321 14.35 1.81 3.41
CA PHE A 321 14.19 0.41 3.78
C PHE A 321 13.25 -0.33 2.80
N MET A 322 12.32 0.33 2.13
CA MET A 322 11.38 -0.35 1.23
C MET A 322 12.09 -0.94 0.01
N THR A 323 13.13 -0.28 -0.51
CA THR A 323 13.91 -0.79 -1.66
C THR A 323 15.12 -1.62 -1.26
N SER A 324 15.32 -1.88 0.04
CA SER A 324 16.43 -2.71 0.52
C SER A 324 16.23 -4.18 0.16
N GLU A 325 17.28 -4.81 -0.39
CA GLU A 325 17.32 -6.25 -0.63
C GLU A 325 17.27 -7.07 0.66
N HIS A 326 17.79 -6.51 1.77
CA HIS A 326 17.72 -7.18 3.06
C HIS A 326 16.32 -7.10 3.65
N GLN A 327 15.62 -8.23 3.69
CA GLN A 327 14.38 -8.45 4.42
C GLN A 327 14.47 -9.79 5.15
N TYR A 328 14.28 -9.79 6.47
CA TYR A 328 14.35 -11.02 7.26
C TYR A 328 13.36 -11.01 8.43
N ILE A 329 12.44 -11.97 8.48
CA ILE A 329 11.49 -12.10 9.59
C ILE A 329 12.07 -13.07 10.62
N SER A 330 12.52 -12.56 11.76
CA SER A 330 13.07 -13.38 12.85
C SER A 330 11.96 -14.03 13.68
N ARG A 331 10.86 -13.31 13.92
CA ARG A 331 9.77 -13.78 14.80
C ARG A 331 8.38 -13.48 14.26
N LYS A 332 7.50 -14.47 14.42
CA LYS A 332 6.06 -14.41 14.13
C LYS A 332 5.31 -15.24 15.17
N ASP A 333 5.38 -14.80 16.43
CA ASP A 333 4.98 -15.61 17.57
C ASP A 333 3.45 -15.73 17.70
N LYS A 334 2.97 -16.94 18.02
CA LYS A 334 1.54 -17.23 18.17
C LYS A 334 1.00 -16.98 19.58
N GLY A 335 1.83 -17.09 20.62
CA GLY A 335 1.42 -16.90 22.00
C GLY A 335 1.49 -15.42 22.38
N GLU A 336 2.70 -14.88 22.33
CA GLU A 336 3.08 -13.50 22.68
C GLU A 336 2.56 -12.46 21.67
N ARG A 337 2.17 -12.89 20.46
CA ARG A 337 1.69 -12.01 19.38
C ARG A 337 2.68 -10.92 18.97
N VAL A 338 3.98 -11.25 19.05
CA VAL A 338 5.05 -10.37 18.64
C VAL A 338 5.52 -10.74 17.23
N ILE A 339 5.64 -9.71 16.38
CA ILE A 339 6.30 -9.81 15.08
C ILE A 339 7.60 -9.02 15.14
N VAL A 340 8.70 -9.67 14.77
CA VAL A 340 10.01 -9.03 14.63
C VAL A 340 10.56 -9.32 13.24
N PHE A 341 11.04 -8.27 12.58
CA PHE A 341 11.76 -8.40 11.33
C PHE A 341 12.83 -7.33 11.17
N GLU A 342 13.78 -7.60 10.30
CA GLU A 342 14.77 -6.67 9.82
C GLU A 342 14.43 -6.27 8.39
N ARG A 343 14.55 -4.97 8.09
CA ARG A 343 14.53 -4.48 6.72
C ARG A 343 15.56 -3.38 6.54
N GLY A 344 16.49 -3.59 5.62
CA GLY A 344 17.71 -2.78 5.55
C GLY A 344 18.53 -2.87 6.84
N ASN A 345 18.85 -1.71 7.43
CA ASN A 345 19.58 -1.63 8.69
C ASN A 345 18.67 -1.43 9.91
N LEU A 346 17.35 -1.58 9.73
CA LEU A 346 16.36 -1.34 10.76
C LEU A 346 15.84 -2.66 11.32
N VAL A 347 15.62 -2.67 12.64
CA VAL A 347 14.94 -3.75 13.36
C VAL A 347 13.55 -3.24 13.76
N PHE A 348 12.52 -3.92 13.31
CA PHE A 348 11.13 -3.59 13.62
C PHE A 348 10.59 -4.57 14.67
N VAL A 349 9.93 -4.04 15.69
CA VAL A 349 9.30 -4.82 16.76
C VAL A 349 7.85 -4.38 16.90
N PHE A 350 6.93 -5.32 16.67
CA PHE A 350 5.49 -5.10 16.80
C PHE A 350 4.94 -6.01 17.89
N ASN A 351 4.31 -5.44 18.92
CA ASN A 351 3.56 -6.20 19.91
C ASN A 351 2.06 -6.03 19.66
N PHE A 352 1.42 -7.01 19.01
CA PHE A 352 -0.03 -7.04 18.76
C PHE A 352 -0.84 -7.57 19.94
N HIS A 353 -0.20 -7.93 21.06
CA HIS A 353 -0.91 -8.43 22.22
C HIS A 353 -1.82 -7.34 22.80
N TRP A 354 -3.04 -7.72 23.21
CA TRP A 354 -4.08 -6.77 23.62
C TRP A 354 -3.89 -6.21 25.03
N HIS A 355 -3.15 -6.90 25.91
CA HIS A 355 -2.86 -6.44 27.28
C HIS A 355 -1.42 -6.69 27.76
N GLU A 356 -0.83 -7.85 27.47
CA GLU A 356 0.55 -8.17 27.88
C GLU A 356 1.62 -7.24 27.29
N SER A 357 2.52 -6.80 28.18
CA SER A 357 3.70 -5.99 27.87
C SER A 357 4.96 -6.76 28.29
N TYR A 358 5.99 -6.74 27.46
CA TYR A 358 7.18 -7.57 27.68
C TYR A 358 8.40 -6.75 28.08
N CYS A 359 8.92 -6.97 29.28
CA CYS A 359 10.15 -6.34 29.77
C CYS A 359 11.39 -7.20 29.44
N GLY A 360 12.43 -6.60 28.90
CA GLY A 360 13.66 -7.33 28.54
C GLY A 360 13.42 -8.38 27.45
N TYR A 361 12.49 -8.11 26.54
CA TYR A 361 12.15 -9.00 25.44
C TYR A 361 13.34 -9.12 24.48
N ARG A 362 13.77 -10.35 24.21
CA ARG A 362 14.94 -10.62 23.38
C ARG A 362 14.55 -10.64 21.90
N VAL A 363 15.27 -9.86 21.10
CA VAL A 363 14.99 -9.63 19.68
C VAL A 363 16.27 -9.93 18.91
N GLY A 364 16.21 -10.81 17.90
CA GLY A 364 17.39 -11.13 17.08
C GLY A 364 17.77 -9.99 16.13
N CYS A 365 19.06 -9.74 15.95
CA CYS A 365 19.59 -8.77 14.98
C CYS A 365 20.87 -9.28 14.29
N SER A 366 21.13 -8.78 13.08
CA SER A 366 22.30 -9.15 12.28
C SER A 366 23.56 -8.42 12.73
N LYS A 367 23.49 -7.09 12.73
CA LYS A 367 24.67 -6.23 12.84
C LYS A 367 25.01 -6.01 14.31
N PRO A 368 26.30 -6.13 14.69
CA PRO A 368 26.74 -5.73 16.01
C PRO A 368 26.70 -4.22 16.14
N GLY A 369 26.50 -3.75 17.36
CA GLY A 369 26.70 -2.37 17.74
C GLY A 369 25.58 -1.86 18.61
N LYS A 370 25.36 -0.56 18.50
CA LYS A 370 24.44 0.20 19.32
C LYS A 370 23.23 0.59 18.50
N TYR A 371 22.06 0.30 19.03
CA TYR A 371 20.78 0.64 18.40
C TYR A 371 20.10 1.76 19.17
N LYS A 372 19.38 2.61 18.45
CA LYS A 372 18.52 3.67 19.00
C LYS A 372 17.13 3.59 18.39
N ILE A 373 16.13 4.03 19.15
CA ILE A 373 14.76 4.19 18.67
C ILE A 373 14.75 5.31 17.62
N VAL A 374 14.20 5.03 16.44
CA VAL A 374 14.01 6.01 15.36
C VAL A 374 12.55 6.30 15.06
N LEU A 375 11.67 5.39 15.47
CA LEU A 375 10.23 5.58 15.45
C LEU A 375 9.61 4.76 16.57
N ASP A 376 8.75 5.39 17.36
CA ASP A 376 8.03 4.77 18.46
C ASP A 376 6.57 5.17 18.38
N SER A 377 5.68 4.21 18.09
CA SER A 377 4.25 4.48 18.02
C SER A 377 3.62 4.90 19.36
N ASP A 378 4.29 4.63 20.48
CA ASP A 378 3.79 4.94 21.84
C ASP A 378 4.13 6.37 22.29
N ASP A 379 4.81 7.18 21.47
CA ASP A 379 5.09 8.58 21.77
C ASP A 379 3.78 9.39 21.93
N LEU A 380 3.77 10.34 22.88
CA LEU A 380 2.66 11.27 23.10
C LEU A 380 2.32 12.09 21.86
N LEU A 381 3.31 12.44 21.04
CA LEU A 381 3.12 13.15 19.77
C LEU A 381 2.16 12.39 18.85
N PHE A 382 2.19 11.06 18.91
CA PHE A 382 1.37 10.18 18.09
C PHE A 382 0.12 9.69 18.83
N GLY A 383 -0.17 10.21 20.02
CA GLY A 383 -1.29 9.80 20.87
C GLY A 383 -1.07 8.46 21.58
N GLY A 384 0.18 8.07 21.86
CA GLY A 384 0.52 6.95 22.73
C GLY A 384 0.68 7.33 24.21
N PHE A 385 1.27 6.43 25.00
CA PHE A 385 1.37 6.56 26.47
C PHE A 385 2.77 6.95 26.99
N ASN A 386 3.74 7.21 26.11
CA ASN A 386 5.13 7.57 26.43
C ASN A 386 5.88 6.59 27.34
N ARG A 387 5.71 5.29 27.12
CA ARG A 387 6.28 4.28 28.02
C ARG A 387 7.74 3.94 27.72
N LEU A 388 8.27 4.38 26.58
CA LEU A 388 9.66 4.16 26.19
C LEU A 388 10.49 5.43 26.37
N ASN A 389 11.75 5.26 26.79
CA ASN A 389 12.71 6.35 26.87
C ASN A 389 13.62 6.32 25.63
N HIS A 390 13.59 7.39 24.84
CA HIS A 390 14.33 7.51 23.59
C HIS A 390 15.83 7.78 23.76
N ASP A 391 16.28 8.16 24.97
CA ASP A 391 17.70 8.33 25.31
C ASP A 391 18.41 6.99 25.58
N VAL A 392 17.67 5.90 25.72
CA VAL A 392 18.22 4.57 26.01
C VAL A 392 18.94 4.01 24.79
N GLU A 393 20.13 3.48 25.04
CA GLU A 393 20.97 2.85 24.03
C GLU A 393 20.88 1.34 24.16
N PHE A 394 20.56 0.67 23.06
CA PHE A 394 20.35 -0.78 23.02
C PHE A 394 21.58 -1.46 22.46
N PHE A 395 22.32 -2.18 23.30
CA PHE A 395 23.55 -2.86 22.88
C PHE A 395 23.26 -4.28 22.40
N SER A 396 23.76 -4.63 21.21
CA SER A 396 23.68 -6.00 20.73
C SER A 396 24.60 -6.92 21.53
N THR A 397 24.11 -8.08 21.95
CA THR A 397 24.89 -9.16 22.55
C THR A 397 25.10 -10.28 21.54
N GLU A 398 26.28 -10.91 21.57
CA GLU A 398 26.55 -12.09 20.76
C GLU A 398 25.80 -13.31 21.30
N GLY A 399 25.30 -14.13 20.39
CA GLY A 399 24.58 -15.35 20.73
C GLY A 399 23.42 -15.56 19.78
N TRP A 400 23.36 -16.76 19.21
CA TRP A 400 22.31 -17.13 18.29
C TRP A 400 20.93 -17.05 18.93
N TYR A 401 20.03 -16.30 18.31
CA TYR A 401 18.65 -16.17 18.72
C TYR A 401 17.78 -15.90 17.50
N ASP A 402 16.66 -16.62 17.34
CA ASP A 402 15.76 -16.52 16.18
C ASP A 402 16.51 -16.53 14.82
N ASN A 403 17.50 -17.42 14.70
CA ASN A 403 18.37 -17.54 13.51
C ASN A 403 19.15 -16.26 13.14
N ARG A 404 19.37 -15.37 14.11
CA ARG A 404 20.27 -14.23 14.01
C ARG A 404 21.50 -14.44 14.88
N PRO A 405 22.69 -13.95 14.48
CA PRO A 405 23.93 -14.17 15.23
C PRO A 405 23.97 -13.39 16.56
N ARG A 406 23.11 -12.39 16.72
CA ARG A 406 23.10 -11.44 17.84
C ARG A 406 21.68 -11.12 18.26
N SER A 407 21.56 -10.47 19.41
CA SER A 407 20.27 -10.04 19.94
C SER A 407 20.35 -8.76 20.76
N LEU A 408 19.22 -8.06 20.87
CA LEU A 408 19.00 -6.91 21.74
C LEU A 408 17.85 -7.20 22.72
N LEU A 409 17.87 -6.56 23.89
CA LEU A 409 16.81 -6.65 24.88
C LEU A 409 16.02 -5.36 24.86
N VAL A 410 14.70 -5.43 24.64
CA VAL A 410 13.82 -4.26 24.54
C VAL A 410 12.66 -4.34 25.52
N TYR A 411 12.07 -3.19 25.81
CA TYR A 411 10.75 -3.15 26.41
C TYR A 411 9.72 -3.01 25.27
N ALA A 412 8.76 -3.94 25.20
CA ALA A 412 7.73 -3.98 24.17
C ALA A 412 6.34 -3.89 24.81
N PRO A 413 5.79 -2.66 25.01
CA PRO A 413 4.46 -2.49 25.55
C PRO A 413 3.38 -3.06 24.63
N ASN A 414 2.22 -3.42 25.20
CA ASN A 414 1.07 -3.91 24.43
C ASN A 414 0.60 -2.89 23.38
N ARG A 415 0.21 -3.37 22.19
CA ARG A 415 -0.22 -2.57 21.03
C ARG A 415 0.74 -1.45 20.67
N THR A 416 2.02 -1.79 20.52
CA THR A 416 3.05 -0.84 20.06
C THR A 416 3.85 -1.38 18.89
N ALA A 417 4.37 -0.47 18.08
CA ALA A 417 5.40 -0.71 17.10
C ALA A 417 6.57 0.24 17.33
N VAL A 418 7.77 -0.33 17.38
CA VAL A 418 9.02 0.42 17.59
C VAL A 418 10.04 -0.01 16.54
N VAL A 419 10.71 0.97 15.95
CA VAL A 419 11.76 0.79 14.95
C VAL A 419 13.08 1.23 15.54
N TYR A 420 14.07 0.36 15.45
CA TYR A 420 15.41 0.58 15.95
C TYR A 420 16.39 0.66 14.77
N ALA A 421 17.27 1.66 14.77
CA ALA A 421 18.35 1.77 13.80
C ALA A 421 19.70 1.59 14.49
N LEU A 422 20.65 1.00 13.76
CA LEU A 422 22.05 0.98 14.16
C LEU A 422 22.61 2.41 14.13
N VAL A 423 23.26 2.82 15.22
CA VAL A 423 24.03 4.07 15.28
C VAL A 423 25.33 3.83 14.53
N GLU A 424 25.52 4.52 13.41
CA GLU A 424 26.81 4.56 12.75
C GLU A 424 27.75 5.40 13.64
N ASP A 425 28.87 4.81 14.05
CA ASP A 425 29.93 5.58 14.71
C ASP A 425 30.39 6.65 13.72
N GLU A 426 30.29 7.93 14.09
CA GLU A 426 30.98 8.97 13.33
C GLU A 426 32.43 8.53 13.13
N PRO A 427 33.00 8.64 11.92
CA PRO A 427 34.40 8.32 11.73
C PRO A 427 35.18 9.22 12.68
N LYS A 428 35.80 8.60 13.71
CA LYS A 428 36.70 9.30 14.63
C LYS A 428 37.64 10.13 13.77
N ALA A 429 37.51 11.45 13.87
CA ALA A 429 38.43 12.39 13.24
C ALA A 429 39.83 11.90 13.57
N THR A 430 40.52 11.35 12.58
CA THR A 430 41.87 10.86 12.75
C THR A 430 42.73 12.09 12.96
N GLY A 431 43.07 12.31 14.24
CA GLY A 431 43.98 13.36 14.64
C GLY A 431 45.34 13.21 13.96
N ASN A 432 45.96 14.37 13.77
CA ASN A 432 47.36 14.62 13.40
C ASN A 432 47.71 14.56 11.90
N LEU A 433 47.23 15.56 11.16
CA LEU A 433 48.07 16.18 10.12
C LEU A 433 49.10 17.08 10.81
N GLN A 434 50.33 16.56 11.00
CA GLN A 434 51.49 17.39 11.25
C GLN A 434 51.66 18.34 10.05
N LEU A 435 51.38 19.63 10.27
CA LEU A 435 51.77 20.71 9.38
C LEU A 435 53.30 20.76 9.31
N THR A 436 53.88 20.20 8.26
CA THR A 436 55.25 20.48 7.85
C THR A 436 55.26 21.87 7.21
N GLN A 437 55.75 22.86 7.95
CA GLN A 437 56.15 24.15 7.41
C GLN A 437 57.31 23.93 6.44
N ASN A 438 57.02 23.94 5.13
CA ASN A 438 58.04 24.16 4.11
C ASN A 438 58.10 25.64 3.78
N VAL A 439 59.14 26.28 4.33
CA VAL A 439 59.70 27.53 3.85
C VAL A 439 60.06 27.37 2.37
N LYS A 440 59.53 28.24 1.50
CA LYS A 440 60.15 28.54 0.21
C LYS A 440 60.12 30.04 -0.06
N ASN A 441 61.33 30.60 -0.08
CA ASN A 441 61.68 31.84 -0.74
C ASN A 441 61.34 31.75 -2.23
N CYS A 442 60.63 32.75 -2.74
CA CYS A 442 60.91 33.53 -3.94
C CYS A 442 59.86 34.65 -4.04
#